data_AF-A0A3B9VMV4-F1
#
_entry.id   AF-A0A3B9VMV4-F1
#
_cell.length_a   1.000
_cell.length_b   1.000
_cell.length_c   1.000
_cell.angle_alpha   90.00
_cell.angle_beta   90.00
_cell.angle_gamma   90.00
#
_symmetry.space_group_name_H-M   'P 1'
#
loop_
_entity.id
_entity.type
_entity.pdbx_description
1 polymer ?
#
loop_
_entity_poly.entity_id
_entity_poly.type
_entity_poly.pdbx_seq_one_letter_code
_entity_poly.pdbx_strand_id
1 'polypeptide(L)' 'GLNKDLGFTKEDRAENVRRVAEVSKLMVDAGLVVIVALVSPFKVDRDHAREIFDSGEFIEV' A
#
# COMPACT_ATOMS: atom_id res chain seq x y z
N GLY A 1 14.35 1.76 8.17
CA GLY A 1 13.39 2.13 7.11
C GLY A 1 12.26 1.12 7.15
N LEU A 2 11.04 1.54 6.80
CA LEU A 2 9.80 0.74 6.94
C LEU A 2 9.93 -0.70 6.40
N ASN A 3 10.71 -0.88 5.32
CA ASN A 3 10.85 -2.15 4.59
C ASN A 3 12.32 -2.60 4.49
N LYS A 4 13.19 -2.20 5.43
CA LYS A 4 14.64 -2.47 5.35
C LYS A 4 14.98 -3.97 5.41
N ASP A 5 14.09 -4.76 5.98
CA ASP A 5 14.16 -6.21 6.16
C ASP A 5 13.68 -7.01 4.95
N LEU A 6 13.03 -6.38 3.96
CA LEU A 6 12.41 -7.05 2.84
C LEU A 6 13.37 -7.19 1.65
N GLY A 7 13.34 -8.36 1.00
CA GLY A 7 14.03 -8.65 -0.25
C GLY A 7 13.18 -8.37 -1.50
N PHE A 8 13.38 -9.17 -2.55
CA PHE A 8 12.68 -9.02 -3.84
C PHE A 8 11.79 -10.21 -4.19
N THR A 9 11.56 -11.11 -3.24
CA THR A 9 10.65 -12.25 -3.40
C THR A 9 9.21 -11.76 -3.64
N LYS A 10 8.33 -12.66 -4.08
CA LYS A 10 6.92 -12.31 -4.28
C LYS A 10 6.28 -11.89 -2.96
N GLU A 11 6.61 -12.63 -1.90
CA GLU A 11 6.12 -12.45 -0.54
C GLU A 11 6.59 -11.11 0.04
N ASP A 12 7.88 -10.77 -0.15
CA ASP A 12 8.43 -9.49 0.28
C ASP A 12 7.75 -8.31 -0.44
N ARG A 13 7.41 -8.45 -1.72
CA ARG A 13 6.69 -7.42 -2.48
C ARG A 13 5.27 -7.24 -1.98
N ALA A 14 4.57 -8.34 -1.69
CA ALA A 14 3.23 -8.28 -1.11
C ALA A 14 3.26 -7.59 0.26
N GLU A 15 4.24 -7.92 1.11
CA GLU A 15 4.41 -7.29 2.42
C GLU A 15 4.78 -5.80 2.31
N ASN A 16 5.60 -5.43 1.34
CA ASN A 16 5.91 -4.03 1.04
C ASN A 16 4.63 -3.24 0.67
N VAL A 17 3.78 -3.78 -0.21
CA VAL A 17 2.49 -3.17 -0.57
C VAL A 17 1.58 -3.06 0.65
N ARG A 18 1.46 -4.13 1.45
CA ARG A 18 0.65 -4.13 2.68
C ARG A 18 1.11 -3.05 3.67
N ARG A 19 2.41 -3.00 4.02
CA ARG A 19 2.95 -2.02 4.97
C ARG A 19 2.75 -0.59 4.51
N VAL A 20 2.93 -0.30 3.21
CA VAL A 20 2.70 1.04 2.67
C VAL A 20 1.22 1.40 2.66
N ALA A 21 0.33 0.46 2.37
CA ALA A 21 -1.11 0.68 2.43
C ALA A 21 -1.56 1.05 3.85
N GLU A 22 -1.12 0.30 4.87
CA GLU A 22 -1.44 0.57 6.29
C GLU A 22 -0.97 1.96 6.73
N VAL A 23 0.27 2.33 6.41
CA VAL A 23 0.79 3.67 6.73
C VAL A 23 0.03 4.75 5.95
N SER A 24 -0.33 4.48 4.69
CA SER A 24 -1.12 5.41 3.89
C SER A 24 -2.51 5.62 4.48
N LYS A 25 -3.17 4.57 4.97
CA LYS A 25 -4.47 4.69 5.65
C LYS A 25 -4.38 5.55 6.90
N LEU A 26 -3.36 5.34 7.75
CA LEU A 26 -3.15 6.19 8.94
C LEU A 26 -2.98 7.69 8.58
N MET A 27 -2.31 7.98 7.47
CA MET A 27 -2.11 9.36 7.01
C MET A 27 -3.39 9.95 6.40
N VAL A 28 -4.15 9.16 5.64
CA VAL A 28 -5.47 9.55 5.12
C VAL A 28 -6.44 9.82 6.27
N ASP A 29 -6.47 8.96 7.29
CA ASP A 29 -7.27 9.16 8.51
C ASP A 29 -6.88 10.43 9.28
N ALA A 30 -5.61 10.85 9.18
CA ALA A 30 -5.11 12.11 9.72
C ALA A 30 -5.45 13.35 8.84
N GLY A 31 -6.18 13.15 7.73
CA GLY A 31 -6.60 14.22 6.81
C GLY A 31 -5.56 14.59 5.75
N LEU A 32 -4.57 13.74 5.51
CA LEU A 32 -3.52 13.98 4.50
C LEU A 32 -3.85 13.34 3.16
N VAL A 33 -3.42 13.99 2.07
CA VAL A 33 -3.36 13.36 0.75
C VAL A 33 -2.05 12.60 0.63
N VAL A 34 -2.12 11.30 0.34
CA VAL A 34 -0.95 10.42 0.24
C VAL A 34 -0.76 9.99 -1.21
N ILE A 35 0.46 10.16 -1.73
CA ILE A 35 0.84 9.68 -3.06
C ILE A 35 1.81 8.52 -2.89
N VAL A 36 1.44 7.35 -3.40
CA VAL A 36 2.24 6.12 -3.32
C VAL A 36 2.75 5.75 -4.72
N ALA A 37 4.07 5.60 -4.86
CA ALA A 37 4.71 5.11 -6.08
C ALA A 37 5.48 3.82 -5.78
N LEU A 38 4.82 2.68 -6.00
CA LEU A 38 5.38 1.35 -5.78
C LEU A 38 5.36 0.53 -7.07
N VAL A 39 6.34 -0.35 -7.22
CA VAL A 39 6.25 -1.47 -8.16
C VAL A 39 5.34 -2.53 -7.54
N SER A 40 4.06 -2.53 -7.91
CA SER A 40 3.00 -3.42 -7.37
C SER A 40 2.40 -4.31 -8.48
N PRO A 41 3.18 -5.29 -9.00
CA PRO A 41 2.81 -6.03 -10.21
C PRO A 41 1.59 -6.95 -10.02
N PHE A 42 1.31 -7.36 -8.79
CA PHE A 42 0.24 -8.31 -8.50
C PHE A 42 -1.05 -7.59 -8.15
N LYS A 43 -2.10 -7.83 -8.95
CA LYS A 43 -3.42 -7.22 -8.75
C LYS A 43 -4.03 -7.55 -7.39
N VAL A 44 -3.86 -8.78 -6.92
CA VAL A 44 -4.38 -9.23 -5.61
C VAL A 44 -3.86 -8.38 -4.45
N ASP A 45 -2.58 -7.99 -4.48
CA ASP A 45 -2.00 -7.17 -3.42
C ASP A 45 -2.56 -5.74 -3.45
N ARG A 46 -2.82 -5.20 -4.65
CA ARG A 46 -3.46 -3.88 -4.82
C ARG A 46 -4.93 -3.89 -4.45
N ASP A 47 -5.62 -5.01 -4.70
CA ASP A 47 -7.02 -5.19 -4.31
C ASP A 47 -7.14 -5.25 -2.78
N HIS A 48 -6.29 -6.02 -2.09
CA HIS A 48 -6.23 -6.00 -0.63
C HIS A 48 -5.87 -4.61 -0.08
N ALA A 49 -4.92 -3.90 -0.72
CA ALA A 49 -4.58 -2.54 -0.33
C ALA A 49 -5.75 -1.57 -0.50
N ARG A 50 -6.63 -1.76 -1.49
CA ARG A 50 -7.83 -0.94 -1.69
C ARG A 50 -8.91 -1.22 -0.64
N GLU A 51 -9.06 -2.48 -0.22
CA GLU A 51 -10.10 -2.92 0.72
C GLU A 51 -10.02 -2.27 2.10
N ILE A 52 -8.85 -1.75 2.50
CA ILE A 52 -8.69 -1.09 3.80
C ILE A 52 -9.05 0.41 3.79
N PHE A 53 -9.36 0.98 2.62
CA PHE A 53 -9.75 2.37 2.46
C PHE A 53 -11.26 2.48 2.26
N ASP A 54 -11.85 3.60 2.69
CA ASP A 54 -13.25 3.85 2.43
C ASP A 54 -13.48 4.20 0.95
N SER A 55 -14.73 4.04 0.50
CA SER A 55 -15.12 4.35 -0.86
C SER A 55 -14.75 5.79 -1.23
N GLY A 56 -13.87 5.95 -2.22
CA GLY A 56 -13.40 7.26 -2.71
C GLY A 56 -12.08 7.73 -2.13
N GLU A 57 -11.51 7.04 -1.13
CA GLU A 57 -10.21 7.38 -0.55
C GLU A 57 -9.03 6.75 -1.31
N PHE A 58 -9.26 5.68 -2.06
CA PHE A 58 -8.22 4.98 -2.82
C PHE A 58 -8.44 5.11 -4.33
N ILE A 59 -7.41 5.60 -5.03
CA ILE A 59 -7.37 5.73 -6.49
C ILE A 59 -6.04 5.15 -6.99
N GLU A 60 -6.08 4.30 -8.01
CA GLU A 60 -4.90 3.81 -8.74
C GLU A 60 -5.02 4.11 -10.24
N VAL A 61 -3.88 4.23 -10.93
CA VAL A 61 -3.77 4.52 -12.37
C VAL A 61 -3.18 3.32 -13.10
#